data_AF-A0A9D5VAN1-F1
#
_entry.id   AF-A0A9D5VAN1-F1
#
_cell.length_a   1.000
_cell.length_b   1.000
_cell.length_c   1.000
_cell.angle_alpha   90.00
_cell.angle_beta   90.00
_cell.angle_gamma   90.00
#
_symmetry.space_group_name_H-M   'P 1'
#
loop_
_entity.id
_entity.type
_entity.pdbx_description
1 polymer ?
#
loop_
_entity_poly.entity_id
_entity_poly.type
_entity_poly.pdbx_seq_one_letter_code
_entity_poly.pdbx_strand_id
1 'polypeptide(L)'
;MTASETTDWQRQAETFARNDLAKVRSALKARQVHLGLLFNDMRGALNWAVEHWLRRNGEVPGPSWHDQEARFLGIAPPDIRDEYLRVAGSITGLANDLIGQVAPGVEDIAIAAPSLAPWRDKAGQWIAVAESLIARLTDPDAALSIPRGAKRIGRGALRGDLDGLMPCLVLARIGGNVQRWAEGGDTPGLFDFGEGGYESPGALIHKGLLLPLAFCRDPDLKFKLHACSDQIRARRTAGRRDAAGHRQELQVWLDREGLDFLRLADKAPVGAWTRFALDREVFSRLLQTFDYVTALLDGPGQPTRVLERAPFCWTSQGGLLDWCMGGEEPEHPLVPFHLYLAAEVEGMGPSLLESGDRKWLVRPDAYWEPFTRPAPDTDAAGVVIRLNQEEMDYGWVDLEIGLGDQTAVVTLSDVYDPFPSLLDWLLAVAEDDLPLAIDIDEEGSEACLVAHAFEEDRLLVAVLDRWQETSRAAAVVSRNDVLDAFRAELARFLRHGLRPDRWRGLEDDDDKGAPYVERLLAHPFLTTDP
;
A
#
# COMPACT_ATOMS: atom_id res chain seq x y z
N MET A 1 17.88 -15.73 -13.19
CA MET A 1 18.52 -15.58 -14.52
C MET A 1 19.51 -14.45 -14.44
N THR A 2 20.73 -14.66 -14.94
CA THR A 2 21.72 -13.58 -15.10
C THR A 2 21.32 -12.66 -16.26
N ALA A 3 21.89 -11.45 -16.33
CA ALA A 3 21.61 -10.53 -17.44
C ALA A 3 21.94 -11.15 -18.82
N SER A 4 22.98 -11.98 -18.88
CA SER A 4 23.37 -12.73 -20.09
C SER A 4 22.32 -13.75 -20.52
N GLU A 5 21.74 -14.48 -19.56
CA GLU A 5 20.69 -15.48 -19.84
C GLU A 5 19.42 -14.82 -20.38
N THR A 6 19.06 -13.63 -19.89
CA THR A 6 17.90 -12.88 -20.37
C THR A 6 18.06 -12.46 -21.83
N THR A 7 19.25 -11.99 -22.23
CA THR A 7 19.53 -11.57 -23.62
C THR A 7 19.54 -12.74 -24.60
N ASP A 8 20.05 -13.91 -24.18
CA ASP A 8 20.01 -15.12 -25.02
C ASP A 8 18.59 -15.64 -25.21
N TRP A 9 17.78 -15.59 -24.16
CA TRP A 9 16.37 -15.98 -24.24
C TRP A 9 15.55 -15.06 -25.14
N GLN A 10 15.77 -13.74 -25.04
CA GLN A 10 15.10 -12.78 -25.91
C GLN A 10 15.39 -13.10 -27.40
N ARG A 11 16.65 -13.31 -27.77
CA ARG A 11 17.00 -13.70 -29.14
C ARG A 11 16.34 -15.01 -29.59
N GLN A 12 16.22 -15.99 -28.68
CA GLN A 12 15.52 -17.25 -28.98
C GLN A 12 14.03 -17.03 -29.20
N ALA A 13 13.35 -16.28 -28.33
CA ALA A 13 11.92 -15.99 -28.46
C ALA A 13 11.61 -15.22 -29.77
N GLU A 14 12.42 -14.21 -30.11
CA GLU A 14 12.30 -13.52 -31.41
C GLU A 14 12.45 -14.50 -32.59
N THR A 15 13.46 -15.38 -32.52
CA THR A 15 13.71 -16.38 -33.57
C THR A 15 12.54 -17.35 -33.70
N PHE A 16 11.97 -17.82 -32.60
CA PHE A 16 10.82 -18.71 -32.61
C PHE A 16 9.57 -18.03 -33.17
N ALA A 17 9.30 -16.78 -32.78
CA ALA A 17 8.18 -16.01 -33.32
C ALA A 17 8.24 -15.91 -34.85
N ARG A 18 9.42 -15.56 -35.40
CA ARG A 18 9.65 -15.46 -36.84
C ARG A 18 9.59 -16.81 -37.55
N ASN A 19 10.12 -17.86 -36.93
CA ASN A 19 10.11 -19.21 -37.49
C ASN A 19 8.69 -19.77 -37.60
N ASP A 20 7.87 -19.62 -36.55
CA ASP A 20 6.49 -20.11 -36.58
C ASP A 20 5.67 -19.37 -37.63
N LEU A 21 5.82 -18.05 -37.74
CA LEU A 21 5.18 -17.27 -38.81
C LEU A 21 5.63 -17.70 -40.22
N ALA A 22 6.92 -18.04 -40.39
CA ALA A 22 7.44 -18.56 -41.64
C ALA A 22 6.89 -19.96 -41.99
N LYS A 23 6.64 -20.81 -40.98
CA LYS A 23 5.95 -22.10 -41.17
C LYS A 23 4.51 -21.89 -41.65
N VAL A 24 3.76 -20.97 -41.03
CA VAL A 24 2.40 -20.60 -41.47
C VAL A 24 2.41 -20.18 -42.94
N ARG A 25 3.34 -19.30 -43.33
CA ARG A 25 3.47 -18.83 -44.72
C ARG A 25 3.78 -19.98 -45.69
N SER A 26 4.61 -20.94 -45.26
CA SER A 26 4.96 -22.11 -46.05
C SER A 26 3.78 -23.07 -46.19
N ALA A 27 3.01 -23.27 -45.11
CA ALA A 27 1.81 -24.09 -45.08
C ALA A 27 0.75 -23.55 -46.05
N LEU A 28 0.50 -22.23 -46.11
CA LEU A 28 -0.46 -21.66 -47.05
C LEU A 28 -0.09 -21.83 -48.54
N LYS A 29 1.17 -22.16 -48.83
CA LYS A 29 1.67 -22.46 -50.19
C LYS A 29 1.72 -23.97 -50.46
N ALA A 30 1.56 -24.81 -49.44
CA ALA A 30 1.63 -26.25 -49.58
C ALA A 30 0.39 -26.81 -50.30
N ARG A 31 0.49 -28.05 -50.78
CA ARG A 31 -0.66 -28.77 -51.37
C ARG A 31 -1.62 -29.26 -50.29
N GLN A 32 -1.07 -29.70 -49.15
CA GLN A 32 -1.81 -30.18 -47.99
C GLN A 32 -1.24 -29.58 -46.71
N VAL A 33 -2.11 -29.37 -45.71
CA VAL A 33 -1.74 -28.81 -44.41
C VAL A 33 -2.53 -29.50 -43.31
N HIS A 34 -1.82 -29.83 -42.23
CA HIS A 34 -2.41 -30.31 -40.99
C HIS A 34 -2.95 -29.12 -40.17
N LEU A 35 -4.27 -29.07 -39.96
CA LEU A 35 -4.96 -27.93 -39.36
C LEU A 35 -4.45 -27.58 -37.96
N GLY A 36 -4.25 -28.60 -37.12
CA GLY A 36 -3.78 -28.42 -35.76
C GLY A 36 -2.39 -27.77 -35.70
N LEU A 37 -1.51 -28.10 -36.66
CA LEU A 37 -0.16 -27.52 -36.72
C LEU A 37 -0.21 -26.08 -37.20
N LEU A 38 -1.03 -25.80 -38.22
CA LEU A 38 -1.19 -24.44 -38.75
C LEU A 38 -1.64 -23.45 -37.68
N PHE A 39 -2.71 -23.76 -36.95
CA PHE A 39 -3.23 -22.85 -35.92
C PHE A 39 -2.32 -22.80 -34.70
N ASN A 40 -1.62 -23.90 -34.38
CA ASN A 40 -0.61 -23.89 -33.34
C ASN A 40 0.58 -23.00 -33.70
N ASP A 41 1.05 -23.02 -34.95
CA ASP A 41 2.12 -22.12 -35.41
C ASP A 41 1.66 -20.65 -35.46
N MET A 42 0.42 -20.37 -35.88
CA MET A 42 -0.16 -19.01 -35.84
C MET A 42 -0.18 -18.46 -34.42
N ARG A 43 -0.64 -19.28 -33.47
CA ARG A 43 -0.66 -18.96 -32.06
C ARG A 43 0.77 -18.82 -31.51
N GLY A 44 1.64 -19.80 -31.76
CA GLY A 44 3.03 -19.83 -31.32
C GLY A 44 3.78 -18.56 -31.71
N ALA A 45 3.62 -18.08 -32.95
CA ALA A 45 4.23 -16.85 -33.42
C ALA A 45 3.91 -15.63 -32.54
N LEU A 46 2.65 -15.47 -32.15
CA LEU A 46 2.22 -14.38 -31.26
C LEU A 46 2.73 -14.57 -29.83
N ASN A 47 2.65 -15.80 -29.32
CA ASN A 47 3.08 -16.11 -27.95
C ASN A 47 4.55 -15.82 -27.74
N TRP A 48 5.41 -16.26 -28.67
CA TRP A 48 6.84 -15.99 -28.60
C TRP A 48 7.17 -14.49 -28.70
N ALA A 49 6.41 -13.73 -29.50
CA ALA A 49 6.58 -12.28 -29.58
C ALA A 49 6.13 -11.57 -28.30
N VAL A 50 5.05 -12.02 -27.67
CA VAL A 50 4.60 -11.54 -26.35
C VAL A 50 5.62 -11.88 -25.27
N GLU A 51 6.13 -13.10 -25.24
CA GLU A 51 7.17 -13.50 -24.29
C GLU A 51 8.43 -12.65 -24.45
N HIS A 52 8.87 -12.43 -25.69
CA HIS A 52 9.98 -11.53 -25.99
C HIS A 52 9.72 -10.13 -25.41
N TRP A 53 8.54 -9.57 -25.69
CA TRP A 53 8.15 -8.25 -25.21
C TRP A 53 8.12 -8.20 -23.67
N LEU A 54 7.52 -9.17 -22.99
CA LEU A 54 7.49 -9.24 -21.53
C LEU A 54 8.90 -9.24 -20.95
N ARG A 55 9.78 -10.15 -21.41
CA ARG A 55 11.16 -10.24 -20.91
C ARG A 55 11.95 -8.96 -21.18
N ARG A 56 11.77 -8.32 -22.34
CA ARG A 56 12.37 -7.01 -22.65
C ARG A 56 11.87 -5.93 -21.71
N ASN A 57 10.62 -6.02 -21.27
CA ASN A 57 10.03 -5.09 -20.32
C ASN A 57 10.34 -5.43 -18.85
N GLY A 58 11.21 -6.40 -18.58
CA GLY A 58 11.58 -6.81 -17.21
C GLY A 58 10.55 -7.71 -16.53
N GLU A 59 9.57 -8.19 -17.29
CA GLU A 59 8.48 -9.01 -16.80
C GLU A 59 8.84 -10.49 -16.87
N VAL A 60 8.32 -11.26 -15.91
CA VAL A 60 8.45 -12.71 -15.91
C VAL A 60 7.26 -13.29 -16.68
N PRO A 61 7.48 -14.00 -17.80
CA PRO A 61 6.41 -14.69 -18.50
C PRO A 61 5.75 -15.73 -17.58
N GLY A 62 4.43 -15.82 -17.63
CA GLY A 62 3.69 -16.82 -16.86
C GLY A 62 4.02 -18.26 -17.28
N PRO A 63 3.66 -19.26 -16.44
CA PRO A 63 3.99 -20.67 -16.67
C PRO A 63 3.18 -21.29 -17.83
N SER A 64 2.08 -20.67 -18.22
CA SER A 64 1.29 -21.04 -19.39
C SER A 64 1.11 -19.86 -20.34
N TRP A 65 0.71 -20.17 -21.58
CA TRP A 65 0.25 -19.15 -22.54
C TRP A 65 -0.75 -18.18 -21.90
N HIS A 66 -1.77 -18.70 -21.22
CA HIS A 66 -2.89 -17.88 -20.74
C HIS A 66 -2.42 -16.87 -19.70
N ASP A 67 -1.46 -17.25 -18.88
CA ASP A 67 -0.83 -16.38 -17.90
C ASP A 67 0.06 -15.32 -18.57
N GLN A 68 0.80 -15.70 -19.61
CA GLN A 68 1.61 -14.76 -20.41
C GLN A 68 0.74 -13.72 -21.11
N GLU A 69 -0.33 -14.16 -21.76
CA GLU A 69 -1.28 -13.30 -22.45
C GLU A 69 -1.98 -12.37 -21.46
N ALA A 70 -2.48 -12.89 -20.33
CA ALA A 70 -3.11 -12.05 -19.30
C ALA A 70 -2.14 -11.00 -18.75
N ARG A 71 -0.89 -11.38 -18.45
CA ARG A 71 0.15 -10.45 -17.98
C ARG A 71 0.41 -9.36 -19.02
N PHE A 72 0.59 -9.75 -20.28
CA PHE A 72 0.79 -8.83 -21.39
C PHE A 72 -0.37 -7.85 -21.54
N LEU A 73 -1.62 -8.33 -21.55
CA LEU A 73 -2.80 -7.47 -21.69
C LEU A 73 -2.98 -6.50 -20.51
N GLY A 74 -2.50 -6.86 -19.32
CA GLY A 74 -2.54 -6.01 -18.13
C GLY A 74 -1.58 -4.81 -18.19
N ILE A 75 -0.48 -4.92 -18.94
CA ILE A 75 0.61 -3.93 -18.91
C ILE A 75 0.99 -3.34 -20.27
N ALA A 76 0.54 -3.95 -21.38
CA ALA A 76 0.82 -3.47 -22.72
C ALA A 76 0.10 -2.12 -22.96
N PRO A 77 0.75 -1.18 -23.67
CA PRO A 77 0.11 0.07 -24.11
C PRO A 77 -1.21 -0.22 -24.86
N PRO A 78 -2.25 0.62 -24.70
CA PRO A 78 -3.56 0.38 -25.29
C PRO A 78 -3.52 0.11 -26.81
N ASP A 79 -2.68 0.81 -27.56
CA ASP A 79 -2.55 0.62 -29.00
C ASP A 79 -1.97 -0.75 -29.39
N ILE A 80 -0.98 -1.23 -28.64
CA ILE A 80 -0.39 -2.55 -28.82
C ILE A 80 -1.37 -3.63 -28.39
N ARG A 81 -2.06 -3.42 -27.26
CA ARG A 81 -3.06 -4.33 -26.71
C ARG A 81 -4.23 -4.54 -27.67
N ASP A 82 -4.77 -3.44 -28.20
CA ASP A 82 -5.90 -3.48 -29.13
C ASP A 82 -5.52 -4.12 -30.47
N GLU A 83 -4.29 -3.88 -30.94
CA GLU A 83 -3.76 -4.56 -32.12
C GLU A 83 -3.58 -6.06 -31.88
N TYR A 84 -2.99 -6.45 -30.74
CA TYR A 84 -2.84 -7.85 -30.36
C TYR A 84 -4.19 -8.58 -30.27
N LEU A 85 -5.17 -8.02 -29.55
CA LEU A 85 -6.49 -8.63 -29.40
C LEU A 85 -7.19 -8.83 -30.75
N ARG A 86 -7.01 -7.88 -31.68
CA ARG A 86 -7.53 -7.98 -33.05
C ARG A 86 -6.87 -9.13 -33.82
N VAL A 87 -5.55 -9.24 -33.76
CA VAL A 87 -4.77 -10.26 -34.48
C VAL A 87 -5.01 -11.65 -33.87
N ALA A 88 -4.91 -11.78 -32.55
CA ALA A 88 -5.15 -13.04 -31.85
C ALA A 88 -6.61 -13.51 -32.00
N GLY A 89 -7.59 -12.61 -31.82
CA GLY A 89 -9.01 -12.92 -31.96
C GLY A 89 -9.40 -13.37 -33.37
N SER A 90 -8.71 -12.87 -34.40
CA SER A 90 -8.97 -13.28 -35.78
C SER A 90 -8.54 -14.72 -36.10
N ILE A 91 -7.65 -15.34 -35.31
CA ILE A 91 -7.27 -16.75 -35.47
C ILE A 91 -8.50 -17.65 -35.26
N THR A 92 -9.31 -17.38 -34.24
CA THR A 92 -10.56 -18.12 -33.99
C THR A 92 -11.54 -17.97 -35.15
N GLY A 93 -11.63 -16.77 -35.73
CA GLY A 93 -12.43 -16.54 -36.94
C GLY A 93 -11.95 -17.36 -38.13
N LEU A 94 -10.63 -17.38 -38.39
CA LEU A 94 -10.03 -18.19 -39.44
C LEU A 94 -10.25 -19.70 -39.21
N ALA A 95 -10.16 -20.16 -37.96
CA ALA A 95 -10.42 -21.56 -37.61
C ALA A 95 -11.88 -21.94 -37.86
N ASN A 96 -12.83 -21.13 -37.40
CA ASN A 96 -14.26 -21.38 -37.60
C ASN A 96 -14.66 -21.36 -39.08
N ASP A 97 -14.16 -20.38 -39.84
CA ASP A 97 -14.40 -20.28 -41.29
C ASP A 97 -13.90 -21.52 -42.04
N LEU A 98 -12.77 -22.09 -41.59
CA LEU A 98 -12.17 -23.27 -42.22
C LEU A 98 -12.88 -24.55 -41.82
N ILE A 99 -13.18 -24.73 -40.53
CA ILE A 99 -13.90 -25.91 -40.02
C ILE A 99 -15.28 -26.01 -40.67
N GLY A 100 -15.98 -24.88 -40.88
CA GLY A 100 -17.27 -24.86 -41.58
C GLY A 100 -17.21 -25.33 -43.05
N GLN A 101 -16.02 -25.37 -43.65
CA GLN A 101 -15.79 -25.77 -45.05
C GLN A 101 -15.22 -27.19 -45.17
N VAL A 102 -14.93 -27.85 -44.05
CA VAL A 102 -14.24 -29.15 -44.01
C VAL A 102 -15.12 -30.17 -43.28
N ALA A 103 -15.09 -31.43 -43.72
CA ALA A 103 -15.86 -32.49 -43.06
C ALA A 103 -15.34 -32.74 -41.62
N PRO A 104 -16.23 -33.10 -40.67
CA PRO A 104 -15.80 -33.42 -39.31
C PRO A 104 -14.74 -34.54 -39.28
N GLY A 105 -13.69 -34.36 -38.48
CA GLY A 105 -12.62 -35.36 -38.29
C GLY A 105 -11.51 -35.34 -39.35
N VAL A 106 -11.52 -34.39 -40.29
CA VAL A 106 -10.42 -34.20 -41.23
C VAL A 106 -9.34 -33.33 -40.61
N GLU A 107 -8.15 -33.90 -40.44
CA GLU A 107 -6.99 -33.20 -39.88
C GLU A 107 -6.10 -32.57 -40.97
N ASP A 108 -6.04 -33.20 -42.15
CA ASP A 108 -5.28 -32.73 -43.31
C ASP A 108 -6.19 -32.20 -44.41
N ILE A 109 -5.96 -30.94 -44.83
CA ILE A 109 -6.77 -30.29 -45.86
C ILE A 109 -5.96 -30.01 -47.12
N ALA A 110 -6.58 -30.17 -48.27
CA ALA A 110 -6.04 -29.70 -49.55
C ALA A 110 -6.20 -28.17 -49.65
N ILE A 111 -5.35 -27.43 -48.95
CA ILE A 111 -5.44 -25.96 -48.81
C ILE A 111 -5.37 -25.21 -50.15
N ALA A 112 -4.81 -25.86 -51.18
CA ALA A 112 -4.74 -25.35 -52.55
C ALA A 112 -6.08 -25.43 -53.31
N ALA A 113 -7.13 -26.03 -52.73
CA ALA A 113 -8.44 -26.13 -53.36
C ALA A 113 -9.00 -24.75 -53.72
N PRO A 114 -9.59 -24.55 -54.92
CA PRO A 114 -10.17 -23.28 -55.32
C PRO A 114 -11.23 -22.74 -54.36
N SER A 115 -12.01 -23.63 -53.72
CA SER A 115 -13.03 -23.26 -52.72
C SER A 115 -12.45 -22.56 -51.50
N LEU A 116 -11.19 -22.82 -51.15
CA LEU A 116 -10.49 -22.21 -50.01
C LEU A 116 -9.73 -20.93 -50.38
N ALA A 117 -9.82 -20.45 -51.63
CA ALA A 117 -9.16 -19.20 -52.03
C ALA A 117 -9.55 -17.99 -51.15
N PRO A 118 -10.85 -17.73 -50.85
CA PRO A 118 -11.23 -16.60 -50.00
C PRO A 118 -10.67 -16.72 -48.57
N TRP A 119 -10.61 -17.94 -48.03
CA TRP A 119 -10.03 -18.19 -46.72
C TRP A 119 -8.51 -17.97 -46.73
N ARG A 120 -7.81 -18.43 -47.78
CA ARG A 120 -6.36 -18.19 -47.93
C ARG A 120 -6.03 -16.71 -48.04
N ASP A 121 -6.86 -15.92 -48.71
CA ASP A 121 -6.67 -14.47 -48.80
C ASP A 121 -6.81 -13.81 -47.41
N LYS A 122 -7.81 -14.21 -46.61
CA LYS A 122 -7.93 -13.76 -45.21
C LYS A 122 -6.72 -14.18 -44.37
N ALA A 123 -6.26 -15.43 -44.51
CA ALA A 123 -5.08 -15.91 -43.80
C ALA A 123 -3.80 -15.17 -44.23
N GLY A 124 -3.69 -14.80 -45.52
CA GLY A 124 -2.60 -13.97 -46.02
C GLY A 124 -2.62 -12.55 -45.45
N GLN A 125 -3.81 -11.94 -45.34
CA GLN A 125 -3.98 -10.65 -44.67
C GLN A 125 -3.60 -10.75 -43.19
N TRP A 126 -4.00 -11.82 -42.51
CA TRP A 126 -3.60 -12.09 -41.13
C TRP A 126 -2.08 -12.14 -40.98
N ILE A 127 -1.37 -12.86 -41.85
CA ILE A 127 0.10 -12.93 -41.83
C ILE A 127 0.71 -11.52 -41.92
N ALA A 128 0.23 -10.67 -42.83
CA ALA A 128 0.76 -9.32 -42.99
C ALA A 128 0.59 -8.46 -41.73
N VAL A 129 -0.57 -8.55 -41.06
CA VAL A 129 -0.81 -7.81 -39.81
C VAL A 129 0.00 -8.42 -38.66
N ALA A 130 0.08 -9.75 -38.56
CA ALA A 130 0.88 -10.44 -37.55
C ALA A 130 2.37 -10.13 -37.69
N GLU A 131 2.90 -10.03 -38.92
CA GLU A 131 4.28 -9.61 -39.19
C GLU A 131 4.57 -8.21 -38.62
N SER A 132 3.67 -7.26 -38.86
CA SER A 132 3.78 -5.90 -38.34
C SER A 132 3.78 -5.89 -36.82
N LEU A 133 2.83 -6.59 -36.19
CA LEU A 133 2.75 -6.69 -34.73
C LEU A 133 3.98 -7.37 -34.13
N ILE A 134 4.44 -8.50 -34.70
CA ILE A 134 5.62 -9.22 -34.23
C ILE A 134 6.86 -8.33 -34.34
N ALA A 135 7.02 -7.59 -35.44
CA ALA A 135 8.10 -6.62 -35.58
C ALA A 135 8.05 -5.58 -34.46
N ARG A 136 6.90 -4.99 -34.15
CA ARG A 136 6.75 -4.02 -33.04
C ARG A 136 7.06 -4.62 -31.67
N LEU A 137 6.63 -5.86 -31.42
CA LEU A 137 6.87 -6.57 -30.16
C LEU A 137 8.33 -7.02 -29.99
N THR A 138 9.05 -7.18 -31.10
CA THR A 138 10.45 -7.64 -31.13
C THR A 138 11.48 -6.54 -31.38
N ASP A 139 11.07 -5.36 -31.84
CA ASP A 139 11.96 -4.24 -32.18
C ASP A 139 12.77 -3.73 -30.97
N PRO A 140 14.10 -3.94 -30.93
CA PRO A 140 14.94 -3.52 -29.81
C PRO A 140 14.98 -1.99 -29.61
N ASP A 141 14.72 -1.21 -30.66
CA ASP A 141 14.78 0.25 -30.68
C ASP A 141 13.40 0.90 -30.54
N ALA A 142 12.32 0.11 -30.52
CA ALA A 142 11.00 0.59 -30.15
C ALA A 142 11.07 1.08 -28.70
N ALA A 143 11.30 2.39 -28.55
CA ALA A 143 11.32 3.08 -27.26
C ALA A 143 10.16 2.54 -26.44
N LEU A 144 10.47 2.10 -25.21
CA LEU A 144 9.47 1.85 -24.18
C LEU A 144 8.49 2.99 -24.30
N SER A 145 7.31 2.71 -24.83
CA SER A 145 6.38 3.76 -25.20
C SER A 145 5.86 4.25 -23.87
N ILE A 146 6.56 5.23 -23.29
CA ILE A 146 6.21 5.86 -22.03
C ILE A 146 4.79 6.35 -22.27
N PRO A 147 3.78 5.74 -21.64
CA PRO A 147 2.42 6.13 -21.93
C PRO A 147 2.29 7.62 -21.57
N ARG A 148 1.57 8.39 -22.40
CA ARG A 148 1.51 9.86 -22.23
C ARG A 148 1.17 10.19 -20.77
N GLY A 149 2.05 10.95 -20.11
CA GLY A 149 1.89 11.35 -18.71
C GLY A 149 2.79 10.62 -17.71
N ALA A 150 3.35 9.45 -18.05
CA ALA A 150 4.34 8.80 -17.22
C ALA A 150 5.70 9.50 -17.30
N LYS A 151 6.39 9.60 -16.17
CA LYS A 151 7.71 10.22 -16.04
C LYS A 151 8.61 9.31 -15.22
N ARG A 152 9.91 9.41 -15.47
CA ARG A 152 10.90 8.82 -14.56
C ARG A 152 10.84 9.59 -13.24
N ILE A 153 10.52 8.90 -12.15
CA ILE A 153 10.52 9.42 -10.79
C ILE A 153 11.61 8.69 -10.01
N GLY A 154 12.61 9.44 -9.54
CA GLY A 154 13.63 8.92 -8.62
C GLY A 154 13.36 9.25 -7.15
N ARG A 155 12.42 10.17 -6.89
CA ARG A 155 12.00 10.60 -5.56
C ARG A 155 10.65 11.31 -5.60
N GLY A 156 9.92 11.30 -4.49
CA GLY A 156 8.68 12.04 -4.29
C GLY A 156 7.40 11.28 -4.66
N ALA A 157 6.33 12.03 -4.91
CA ALA A 157 4.97 11.57 -5.16
C ALA A 157 4.85 10.45 -6.21
N LEU A 158 4.31 9.31 -5.81
CA LEU A 158 3.80 8.30 -6.74
C LEU A 158 2.33 8.56 -7.05
N ARG A 159 1.97 8.43 -8.32
CA ARG A 159 0.64 8.70 -8.87
C ARG A 159 0.09 7.55 -9.71
N GLY A 160 0.94 6.59 -10.07
CA GLY A 160 0.56 5.39 -10.79
C GLY A 160 -0.03 4.30 -9.91
N ASP A 161 -0.41 3.22 -10.58
CA ASP A 161 -0.90 2.00 -9.98
C ASP A 161 0.28 1.13 -9.52
N LEU A 162 0.34 0.89 -8.21
CA LEU A 162 1.42 0.19 -7.53
C LEU A 162 1.20 -1.34 -7.45
N ASP A 163 0.14 -1.89 -8.05
CA ASP A 163 -0.20 -3.32 -7.98
C ASP A 163 0.95 -4.20 -8.47
N GLY A 164 1.66 -3.74 -9.50
CA GLY A 164 2.83 -4.42 -10.06
C GLY A 164 4.01 -4.56 -9.09
N LEU A 165 4.04 -3.79 -7.99
CA LEU A 165 5.07 -3.85 -6.96
C LEU A 165 4.71 -4.77 -5.79
N MET A 166 3.43 -5.17 -5.66
CA MET A 166 2.97 -5.99 -4.55
C MET A 166 3.24 -7.48 -4.79
N PRO A 167 3.41 -8.28 -3.71
CA PRO A 167 3.59 -7.87 -2.32
C PRO A 167 4.96 -7.19 -2.09
N CYS A 168 5.01 -6.27 -1.13
CA CYS A 168 6.14 -5.37 -0.94
C CYS A 168 6.45 -5.18 0.55
N LEU A 169 7.73 -5.20 0.91
CA LEU A 169 8.15 -4.63 2.19
C LEU A 169 8.26 -3.12 2.03
N VAL A 170 7.70 -2.39 2.99
CA VAL A 170 7.70 -0.93 2.96
C VAL A 170 8.36 -0.42 4.24
N LEU A 171 9.41 0.38 4.08
CA LEU A 171 9.99 1.15 5.16
C LEU A 171 9.48 2.57 5.06
N ALA A 172 8.54 2.96 5.91
CA ALA A 172 7.89 4.27 5.81
C ALA A 172 7.86 5.03 7.14
N ARG A 173 7.94 6.35 7.03
CA ARG A 173 7.62 7.32 8.08
C ARG A 173 6.18 7.80 7.88
N ILE A 174 5.47 8.07 8.97
CA ILE A 174 4.10 8.60 8.98
C ILE A 174 4.15 10.07 9.39
N GLY A 175 3.51 10.97 8.64
CA GLY A 175 3.24 12.33 9.10
C GLY A 175 3.22 13.42 8.01
N GLY A 176 2.27 14.36 8.17
CA GLY A 176 2.32 15.81 7.90
C GLY A 176 2.64 16.34 6.50
N ASN A 177 1.71 17.14 5.95
CA ASN A 177 1.70 17.77 4.62
C ASN A 177 2.85 18.77 4.30
N VAL A 178 3.86 18.97 5.16
CA VAL A 178 4.73 20.16 5.04
C VAL A 178 6.25 19.90 5.03
N GLN A 179 6.74 18.68 5.27
CA GLN A 179 8.15 18.39 4.90
C GLN A 179 8.25 18.21 3.37
N ARG A 180 8.20 19.33 2.63
CA ARG A 180 8.90 19.42 1.35
C ARG A 180 10.35 19.17 1.67
N TRP A 181 10.88 18.06 1.16
CA TRP A 181 12.31 17.87 1.09
C TRP A 181 12.92 19.14 0.52
N ALA A 182 13.96 19.69 1.14
CA ALA A 182 14.78 20.68 0.47
C ALA A 182 15.05 20.14 -0.95
N GLU A 183 14.74 20.92 -1.97
CA GLU A 183 14.79 20.49 -3.37
C GLU A 183 16.21 20.10 -3.84
N GLY A 184 17.20 20.08 -2.94
CA GLY A 184 18.62 19.84 -3.22
C GLY A 184 19.25 18.50 -2.77
N GLY A 185 18.54 17.58 -2.10
CA GLY A 185 19.12 16.30 -1.64
C GLY A 185 19.15 15.17 -2.69
N ASP A 186 20.29 14.48 -2.86
CA ASP A 186 20.52 13.37 -3.81
C ASP A 186 20.18 11.98 -3.19
N THR A 187 18.94 11.79 -2.75
CA THR A 187 18.46 10.55 -2.09
C THR A 187 17.51 9.73 -2.98
N PRO A 188 18.03 9.04 -4.00
CA PRO A 188 17.20 8.25 -4.90
C PRO A 188 16.51 7.08 -4.18
N GLY A 189 15.25 6.85 -4.54
CA GLY A 189 14.42 5.75 -4.04
C GLY A 189 13.51 6.09 -2.88
N LEU A 190 13.51 7.34 -2.42
CA LEU A 190 12.54 7.76 -1.43
C LEU A 190 11.28 8.32 -2.08
N PHE A 191 10.17 7.62 -1.85
CA PHE A 191 8.89 7.91 -2.47
C PHE A 191 7.86 8.32 -1.43
N ASP A 192 6.91 9.12 -1.91
CA ASP A 192 5.73 9.49 -1.16
C ASP A 192 4.53 8.73 -1.75
N PHE A 193 3.77 8.05 -0.91
CA PHE A 193 2.60 7.23 -1.28
C PHE A 193 1.53 7.30 -0.20
N GLY A 194 0.25 7.20 -0.55
CA GLY A 194 -0.88 7.54 0.31
C GLY A 194 -2.19 7.60 -0.48
N GLU A 195 -3.30 8.02 0.15
CA GLU A 195 -4.59 8.16 -0.55
C GLU A 195 -4.47 9.04 -1.81
N GLY A 196 -5.24 8.69 -2.84
CA GLY A 196 -5.28 9.37 -4.12
C GLY A 196 -5.81 10.80 -4.00
N GLY A 197 -4.90 11.74 -3.79
CA GLY A 197 -5.26 13.14 -3.66
C GLY A 197 -4.20 13.91 -2.88
N TYR A 198 -3.04 14.14 -3.49
CA TYR A 198 -2.00 15.05 -3.00
C TYR A 198 -2.53 16.47 -2.65
N GLU A 199 -3.73 16.79 -3.13
CA GLU A 199 -4.40 18.08 -2.99
C GLU A 199 -5.47 18.10 -1.88
N SER A 200 -5.71 16.99 -1.18
CA SER A 200 -6.67 16.96 -0.07
C SER A 200 -6.00 17.31 1.27
N PRO A 201 -6.37 18.43 1.92
CA PRO A 201 -5.88 18.75 3.26
C PRO A 201 -6.29 17.68 4.27
N GLY A 202 -5.31 17.00 4.89
CA GLY A 202 -5.51 15.95 5.89
C GLY A 202 -5.25 14.52 5.43
N ALA A 203 -4.83 14.28 4.19
CA ALA A 203 -4.37 12.95 3.77
C ALA A 203 -3.02 12.62 4.43
N LEU A 204 -2.94 11.49 5.15
CA LEU A 204 -1.65 10.97 5.60
C LEU A 204 -0.85 10.48 4.40
N ILE A 205 0.34 11.05 4.27
CA ILE A 205 1.33 10.63 3.29
C ILE A 205 2.34 9.75 4.01
N HIS A 206 2.54 8.53 3.50
CA HIS A 206 3.67 7.70 3.85
C HIS A 206 4.88 8.12 3.02
N LYS A 207 6.01 8.34 3.69
CA LYS A 207 7.28 8.67 3.02
C LYS A 207 8.29 7.57 3.29
N GLY A 208 8.79 6.90 2.25
CA GLY A 208 9.50 5.66 2.47
C GLY A 208 10.17 5.00 1.27
N LEU A 209 10.79 3.86 1.55
CA LEU A 209 11.42 2.98 0.58
C LEU A 209 10.48 1.81 0.26
N LEU A 210 10.45 1.43 -1.01
CA LEU A 210 9.72 0.27 -1.51
C LEU A 210 10.71 -0.87 -1.79
N LEU A 211 10.46 -2.03 -1.18
CA LEU A 211 11.25 -3.24 -1.33
C LEU A 211 10.34 -4.40 -1.77
N PRO A 212 9.96 -4.47 -3.06
CA PRO A 212 9.14 -5.56 -3.60
C PRO A 212 9.70 -6.94 -3.23
N LEU A 213 8.85 -7.88 -2.80
CA LEU A 213 9.29 -9.25 -2.47
C LEU A 213 9.98 -9.93 -3.66
N ALA A 214 9.63 -9.52 -4.88
CA ALA A 214 10.29 -9.94 -6.11
C ALA A 214 11.82 -9.71 -6.09
N PHE A 215 12.29 -8.73 -5.32
CA PHE A 215 13.68 -8.27 -5.24
C PHE A 215 14.46 -8.80 -4.03
N CYS A 216 13.88 -9.73 -3.27
CA CYS A 216 14.64 -10.50 -2.30
C CYS A 216 15.66 -11.40 -3.02
N ARG A 217 16.94 -11.28 -2.64
CA ARG A 217 18.05 -12.05 -3.21
C ARG A 217 18.16 -13.47 -2.63
N ASP A 218 17.55 -13.71 -1.47
CA ASP A 218 17.47 -15.03 -0.84
C ASP A 218 16.18 -15.76 -1.29
N PRO A 219 16.27 -16.85 -2.07
CA PRO A 219 15.10 -17.55 -2.58
C PRO A 219 14.23 -18.21 -1.50
N ASP A 220 14.82 -18.71 -0.41
CA ASP A 220 14.08 -19.37 0.67
C ASP A 220 13.30 -18.34 1.49
N LEU A 221 13.98 -17.25 1.86
CA LEU A 221 13.34 -16.13 2.55
C LEU A 221 12.24 -15.49 1.68
N LYS A 222 12.50 -15.30 0.39
CA LYS A 222 11.50 -14.81 -0.57
C LYS A 222 10.25 -15.67 -0.57
N PHE A 223 10.41 -17.00 -0.66
CA PHE A 223 9.29 -17.93 -0.65
C PHE A 223 8.48 -17.83 0.65
N LYS A 224 9.14 -17.80 1.80
CA LYS A 224 8.49 -17.66 3.11
C LYS A 224 7.75 -16.32 3.27
N LEU A 225 8.31 -15.22 2.77
CA LEU A 225 7.66 -13.90 2.79
C LEU A 225 6.42 -13.85 1.89
N HIS A 226 6.45 -14.52 0.73
CA HIS A 226 5.24 -14.69 -0.10
C HIS A 226 4.18 -15.51 0.64
N ALA A 227 4.56 -16.61 1.28
CA ALA A 227 3.64 -17.39 2.10
C ALA A 227 3.06 -16.57 3.26
N CYS A 228 3.87 -15.70 3.90
CA CYS A 228 3.42 -14.77 4.93
C CYS A 228 2.37 -13.78 4.38
N SER A 229 2.60 -13.23 3.18
CA SER A 229 1.63 -12.37 2.50
C SER A 229 0.30 -13.09 2.25
N ASP A 230 0.32 -14.35 1.84
CA ASP A 230 -0.89 -15.15 1.65
C ASP A 230 -1.62 -15.44 2.97
N GLN A 231 -0.88 -15.68 4.05
CA GLN A 231 -1.43 -15.82 5.41
C GLN A 231 -2.13 -14.54 5.89
N ILE A 232 -1.57 -13.37 5.56
CA ILE A 232 -2.18 -12.07 5.87
C ILE A 232 -3.48 -11.88 5.09
N ARG A 233 -3.47 -12.13 3.77
CA ARG A 233 -4.68 -12.03 2.92
C ARG A 233 -5.80 -12.94 3.37
N ALA A 234 -5.48 -14.20 3.70
CA ALA A 234 -6.46 -15.18 4.15
C ALA A 234 -7.20 -14.71 5.42
N ARG A 235 -6.48 -14.07 6.37
CA ARG A 235 -7.05 -13.61 7.64
C ARG A 235 -7.88 -12.34 7.53
N ARG A 236 -7.73 -11.55 6.45
CA ARG A 236 -8.60 -10.39 6.16
C ARG A 236 -10.06 -10.81 5.89
N THR A 237 -10.26 -12.01 5.34
CA THR A 237 -11.60 -12.52 4.98
C THR A 237 -12.35 -13.21 6.13
N ALA A 238 -11.66 -13.55 7.23
CA ALA A 238 -12.27 -14.05 8.45
C ALA A 238 -12.75 -12.85 9.30
N GLY A 239 -14.04 -12.81 9.65
CA GLY A 239 -14.69 -11.62 10.23
C GLY A 239 -13.98 -10.97 11.43
N ARG A 240 -14.15 -9.64 11.54
CA ARG A 240 -13.43 -8.68 12.40
C ARG A 240 -13.42 -8.89 13.93
N ARG A 241 -14.01 -9.95 14.49
CA ARG A 241 -14.24 -10.05 15.95
C ARG A 241 -13.06 -10.57 16.79
N ASP A 242 -11.95 -10.98 16.19
CA ASP A 242 -10.81 -11.55 16.93
C ASP A 242 -9.43 -11.12 16.37
N ALA A 243 -9.14 -9.81 16.41
CA ALA A 243 -7.86 -9.27 15.96
C ALA A 243 -6.66 -9.80 16.78
N ALA A 244 -6.85 -10.00 18.09
CA ALA A 244 -5.84 -10.52 18.98
C ALA A 244 -5.49 -11.99 18.66
N GLY A 245 -6.50 -12.84 18.43
CA GLY A 245 -6.32 -14.21 17.99
C GLY A 245 -5.63 -14.30 16.64
N HIS A 246 -6.06 -13.51 15.64
CA HIS A 246 -5.40 -13.47 14.32
C HIS A 246 -3.92 -13.07 14.40
N ARG A 247 -3.59 -12.11 15.26
CA ARG A 247 -2.21 -11.69 15.52
C ARG A 247 -1.40 -12.83 16.15
N GLN A 248 -1.94 -13.46 17.19
CA GLN A 248 -1.28 -14.57 17.88
C GLN A 248 -1.02 -15.74 16.91
N GLU A 249 -2.02 -16.10 16.10
CA GLU A 249 -1.89 -17.15 15.09
C GLU A 249 -0.82 -16.83 14.04
N LEU A 250 -0.80 -15.58 13.53
CA LEU A 250 0.22 -15.17 12.57
C LEU A 250 1.61 -15.20 13.20
N GLN A 251 1.77 -14.74 14.44
CA GLN A 251 3.05 -14.81 15.15
C GLN A 251 3.51 -16.26 15.37
N VAL A 252 2.62 -17.16 15.78
CA VAL A 252 2.92 -18.60 15.94
C VAL A 252 3.31 -19.23 14.60
N TRP A 253 2.64 -18.83 13.52
CA TRP A 253 3.00 -19.29 12.17
C TRP A 253 4.40 -18.79 11.78
N LEU A 254 4.72 -17.51 11.99
CA LEU A 254 6.04 -16.94 11.72
C LEU A 254 7.14 -17.69 12.48
N ASP A 255 6.92 -17.96 13.77
CA ASP A 255 7.85 -18.69 14.62
C ASP A 255 8.10 -20.11 14.07
N ARG A 256 7.04 -20.80 13.62
CA ARG A 256 7.13 -22.15 13.06
C ARG A 256 7.88 -22.21 11.72
N GLU A 257 7.69 -21.22 10.86
CA GLU A 257 8.32 -21.17 9.53
C GLU A 257 9.76 -20.61 9.55
N GLY A 258 10.30 -20.31 10.75
CA GLY A 258 11.65 -19.78 10.91
C GLY A 258 11.77 -18.28 10.56
N LEU A 259 10.67 -17.55 10.66
CA LEU A 259 10.57 -16.09 10.55
C LEU A 259 10.37 -15.44 11.94
N ASP A 260 10.88 -16.07 12.98
CA ASP A 260 10.77 -15.64 14.38
C ASP A 260 11.38 -14.26 14.66
N PHE A 261 12.32 -13.82 13.82
CA PHE A 261 12.89 -12.46 13.85
C PHE A 261 11.93 -11.38 13.31
N LEU A 262 10.86 -11.76 12.59
CA LEU A 262 9.78 -10.86 12.20
C LEU A 262 8.73 -10.85 13.30
N ARG A 263 8.97 -10.05 14.33
CA ARG A 263 7.98 -9.83 15.40
C ARG A 263 6.92 -8.85 14.91
N LEU A 264 5.65 -9.23 15.01
CA LEU A 264 4.56 -8.30 14.72
C LEU A 264 4.67 -7.10 15.67
N ALA A 265 4.60 -5.87 15.15
CA ALA A 265 4.69 -4.68 16.00
C ALA A 265 3.53 -4.67 16.98
N ASP A 266 3.78 -4.41 18.26
CA ASP A 266 2.75 -4.47 19.29
C ASP A 266 1.47 -3.71 18.90
N LYS A 267 0.31 -4.37 19.08
CA LYS A 267 -1.04 -3.83 18.81
C LYS A 267 -1.33 -3.38 17.37
N ALA A 268 -0.42 -3.61 16.43
CA ALA A 268 -0.75 -3.45 15.01
C ALA A 268 -1.71 -4.58 14.57
N PRO A 269 -2.84 -4.26 13.93
CA PRO A 269 -3.74 -5.27 13.39
C PRO A 269 -3.06 -6.04 12.25
N VAL A 270 -3.52 -7.27 12.02
CA VAL A 270 -3.18 -8.01 10.81
C VAL A 270 -4.10 -7.54 9.70
N GLY A 271 -3.65 -6.57 8.92
CA GLY A 271 -4.37 -6.00 7.78
C GLY A 271 -3.58 -6.13 6.48
N ALA A 272 -4.10 -5.53 5.40
CA ALA A 272 -3.41 -5.49 4.10
C ALA A 272 -1.97 -4.95 4.21
N TRP A 273 -1.74 -4.07 5.20
CA TRP A 273 -0.43 -3.64 5.65
C TRP A 273 -0.22 -4.12 7.08
N THR A 274 0.61 -5.15 7.25
CA THR A 274 0.93 -5.69 8.57
C THR A 274 2.27 -5.13 9.04
N ARG A 275 2.28 -4.48 10.21
CA ARG A 275 3.47 -3.83 10.76
C ARG A 275 4.32 -4.82 11.57
N PHE A 276 5.64 -4.71 11.42
CA PHE A 276 6.63 -5.48 12.17
C PHE A 276 7.51 -4.55 13.00
N ALA A 277 8.05 -5.08 14.10
CA ALA A 277 9.10 -4.42 14.85
C ALA A 277 10.34 -4.27 13.94
N LEU A 278 10.96 -3.10 13.97
CA LEU A 278 12.16 -2.81 13.20
C LEU A 278 13.36 -2.84 14.15
N ASP A 279 14.01 -3.99 14.26
CA ASP A 279 15.15 -4.20 15.15
C ASP A 279 16.42 -4.63 14.38
N ARG A 280 17.49 -4.88 15.13
CA ARG A 280 18.79 -5.27 14.56
C ARG A 280 18.75 -6.58 13.77
N GLU A 281 17.93 -7.54 14.19
CA GLU A 281 17.81 -8.81 13.46
C GLU A 281 17.10 -8.59 12.13
N VAL A 282 16.08 -7.74 12.09
CA VAL A 282 15.41 -7.34 10.84
C VAL A 282 16.39 -6.67 9.87
N PHE A 283 17.23 -5.75 10.31
CA PHE A 283 18.25 -5.15 9.42
C PHE A 283 19.20 -6.19 8.83
N SER A 284 19.71 -7.10 9.67
CA SER A 284 20.76 -8.06 9.26
C SER A 284 20.23 -9.29 8.52
N ARG A 285 19.05 -9.81 8.88
CA ARG A 285 18.46 -11.03 8.31
C ARG A 285 17.45 -10.76 7.21
N LEU A 286 16.73 -9.62 7.25
CA LEU A 286 15.74 -9.26 6.23
C LEU A 286 16.30 -8.24 5.24
N LEU A 287 16.51 -7.00 5.70
CA LEU A 287 16.66 -5.86 4.80
C LEU A 287 17.92 -5.96 3.95
N GLN A 288 19.03 -6.45 4.52
CA GLN A 288 20.28 -6.73 3.78
C GLN A 288 20.16 -7.79 2.70
N THR A 289 19.04 -8.52 2.58
CA THR A 289 18.79 -9.46 1.49
C THR A 289 18.05 -8.83 0.31
N PHE A 290 17.60 -7.58 0.42
CA PHE A 290 16.77 -6.92 -0.59
C PHE A 290 17.53 -5.89 -1.44
N ASP A 291 17.09 -5.75 -2.68
CA ASP A 291 17.20 -4.48 -3.39
C ASP A 291 15.96 -3.62 -3.10
N TYR A 292 16.15 -2.31 -2.94
CA TYR A 292 15.06 -1.33 -2.88
C TYR A 292 14.96 -0.56 -4.20
N VAL A 293 13.77 -0.06 -4.51
CA VAL A 293 13.51 0.71 -5.73
C VAL A 293 14.19 2.08 -5.64
N THR A 294 14.95 2.47 -6.66
CA THR A 294 15.59 3.79 -6.75
C THR A 294 15.01 4.69 -7.84
N ALA A 295 14.35 4.10 -8.83
CA ALA A 295 13.60 4.84 -9.83
C ALA A 295 12.45 4.05 -10.43
N LEU A 296 11.36 4.75 -10.72
CA LEU A 296 10.14 4.23 -11.30
C LEU A 296 9.78 5.03 -12.55
N LEU A 297 9.10 4.39 -13.49
CA LEU A 297 8.28 5.04 -14.48
C LEU A 297 6.86 5.11 -13.90
N ASP A 298 6.39 6.32 -13.64
CA ASP A 298 5.16 6.54 -12.89
C ASP A 298 4.31 7.63 -13.54
N GLY A 299 2.99 7.43 -13.59
CA GLY A 299 2.04 8.37 -14.18
C GLY A 299 0.62 8.10 -13.71
N PRO A 300 -0.24 9.14 -13.58
CA PRO A 300 -1.61 8.98 -13.09
C PRO A 300 -2.41 7.90 -13.85
N GLY A 301 -2.95 6.94 -13.10
CA GLY A 301 -3.81 5.87 -13.64
C GLY A 301 -3.11 4.85 -14.53
N GLN A 302 -1.77 4.78 -14.46
CA GLN A 302 -0.95 3.83 -15.23
C GLN A 302 -0.17 2.92 -14.29
N PRO A 303 0.04 1.64 -14.65
CA PRO A 303 0.89 0.75 -13.87
C PRO A 303 2.30 1.32 -13.71
N THR A 304 2.73 1.48 -12.47
CA THR A 304 4.07 1.92 -12.12
C THR A 304 5.07 0.82 -12.47
N ARG A 305 6.18 1.18 -13.09
CA ARG A 305 7.21 0.22 -13.51
C ARG A 305 8.57 0.54 -12.92
N VAL A 306 9.25 -0.45 -12.36
CA VAL A 306 10.62 -0.29 -11.85
C VAL A 306 11.60 -0.07 -13.00
N LEU A 307 12.36 1.03 -12.92
CA LEU A 307 13.45 1.34 -13.85
C LEU A 307 14.80 1.00 -13.23
N GLU A 308 14.99 1.34 -11.96
CA GLU A 308 16.26 1.15 -11.26
C GLU A 308 16.01 0.66 -9.83
N ARG A 309 16.99 -0.10 -9.32
CA ARG A 309 17.03 -0.61 -7.96
C ARG A 309 18.47 -0.64 -7.45
N ALA A 310 18.64 -0.58 -6.13
CA ALA A 310 19.94 -0.67 -5.49
C ALA A 310 19.88 -1.62 -4.28
N PRO A 311 21.00 -2.27 -3.92
CA PRO A 311 21.07 -3.07 -2.70
C PRO A 311 20.78 -2.22 -1.47
N PHE A 312 19.93 -2.73 -0.57
CA PHE A 312 19.77 -2.12 0.75
C PHE A 312 21.06 -2.32 1.56
N CYS A 313 21.74 -1.22 1.89
CA CYS A 313 23.09 -1.24 2.47
C CYS A 313 23.15 -0.80 3.94
N TRP A 314 22.06 -0.26 4.48
CA TRP A 314 22.02 0.21 5.87
C TRP A 314 21.96 -0.95 6.87
N THR A 315 22.65 -0.79 7.99
CA THR A 315 22.77 -1.82 9.05
C THR A 315 21.96 -1.48 10.30
N SER A 316 21.39 -0.27 10.37
CA SER A 316 20.62 0.22 11.51
C SER A 316 19.67 1.33 11.09
N GLN A 317 18.69 1.60 11.94
CA GLN A 317 17.74 2.69 11.76
C GLN A 317 18.43 4.06 11.78
N GLY A 318 19.43 4.25 12.64
CA GLY A 318 20.23 5.48 12.70
C GLY A 318 20.92 5.78 11.36
N GLY A 319 21.61 4.78 10.78
CA GLY A 319 22.27 4.98 9.48
C GLY A 319 21.29 5.23 8.33
N LEU A 320 20.08 4.66 8.39
CA LEU A 320 19.02 4.94 7.41
C LEU A 320 18.46 6.37 7.58
N LEU A 321 18.29 6.84 8.82
CA LEU A 321 17.86 8.19 9.13
C LEU A 321 18.91 9.22 8.72
N ASP A 322 20.20 8.99 9.02
CA ASP A 322 21.29 9.88 8.63
C ASP A 322 21.35 10.08 7.12
N TRP A 323 21.19 9.00 6.36
CA TRP A 323 21.09 9.06 4.90
C TRP A 323 19.87 9.84 4.43
N CYS A 324 18.70 9.57 5.03
CA CYS A 324 17.44 10.25 4.71
C CYS A 324 17.52 11.76 5.00
N MET A 325 18.28 12.15 6.03
CA MET A 325 18.42 13.54 6.50
C MET A 325 19.48 14.32 5.74
N GLY A 326 20.32 13.67 4.92
CA GLY A 326 21.37 14.34 4.14
C GLY A 326 22.43 15.07 4.99
N GLY A 327 22.51 14.77 6.29
CA GLY A 327 23.43 15.43 7.23
C GLY A 327 22.97 16.80 7.75
N GLU A 328 21.71 17.19 7.51
CA GLU A 328 21.12 18.40 8.10
C GLU A 328 20.68 18.13 9.55
N GLU A 329 20.80 19.15 10.43
CA GLU A 329 20.23 19.05 11.78
C GLU A 329 18.69 19.06 11.70
N PRO A 330 17.98 18.17 12.42
CA PRO A 330 16.53 18.17 12.39
C PRO A 330 15.97 19.46 13.00
N GLU A 331 15.20 20.22 12.22
CA GLU A 331 14.36 21.30 12.74
C GLU A 331 13.15 20.77 13.55
N HIS A 332 12.87 19.46 13.44
CA HIS A 332 11.70 18.78 14.02
C HIS A 332 12.06 17.41 14.59
N PRO A 333 11.26 16.85 15.52
CA PRO A 333 11.50 15.52 16.07
C PRO A 333 11.64 14.45 14.97
N LEU A 334 12.68 13.63 15.10
CA LEU A 334 13.00 12.56 14.17
C LEU A 334 11.94 11.45 14.25
N VAL A 335 11.07 11.37 13.25
CA VAL A 335 10.12 10.26 13.13
C VAL A 335 10.86 9.01 12.62
N PRO A 336 10.86 7.89 13.36
CA PRO A 336 11.53 6.66 12.96
C PRO A 336 10.85 6.00 11.74
N PHE A 337 11.61 5.19 11.01
CA PHE A 337 11.04 4.31 10.00
C PHE A 337 10.26 3.16 10.66
N HIS A 338 9.16 2.78 10.04
CA HIS A 338 8.38 1.60 10.39
C HIS A 338 8.42 0.60 9.25
N LEU A 339 8.49 -0.68 9.60
CA LEU A 339 8.46 -1.77 8.63
C LEU A 339 7.04 -2.32 8.49
N TYR A 340 6.59 -2.39 7.24
CA TYR A 340 5.33 -3.03 6.86
C TYR A 340 5.59 -4.13 5.84
N LEU A 341 4.79 -5.19 5.90
CA LEU A 341 4.54 -6.05 4.74
C LEU A 341 3.20 -5.63 4.14
N ALA A 342 3.26 -5.00 2.97
CA ALA A 342 2.12 -4.66 2.15
C ALA A 342 1.78 -5.86 1.27
N ALA A 343 0.66 -6.53 1.57
CA ALA A 343 0.15 -7.61 0.74
C ALA A 343 -0.57 -7.07 -0.50
N GLU A 344 -1.21 -5.91 -0.40
CA GLU A 344 -2.05 -5.30 -1.44
C GLU A 344 -1.95 -3.76 -1.40
N VAL A 345 -2.28 -3.10 -2.51
CA VAL A 345 -2.23 -1.64 -2.63
C VAL A 345 -3.34 -0.94 -1.84
N GLU A 346 -4.49 -1.59 -1.64
CA GLU A 346 -5.64 -1.02 -0.92
C GLU A 346 -5.31 -0.49 0.48
N GLY A 347 -4.25 -1.01 1.13
CA GLY A 347 -3.77 -0.54 2.44
C GLY A 347 -2.71 0.59 2.42
N MET A 348 -2.32 1.11 1.24
CA MET A 348 -1.33 2.20 1.13
C MET A 348 -1.89 3.57 1.47
N GLY A 349 -3.22 3.73 1.47
CA GLY A 349 -3.87 4.93 1.96
C GLY A 349 -4.03 4.88 3.48
N PRO A 350 -4.11 6.02 4.18
CA PRO A 350 -4.79 6.03 5.47
C PRO A 350 -6.23 5.61 5.22
N SER A 351 -6.54 4.35 5.50
CA SER A 351 -7.91 3.97 5.69
C SER A 351 -8.40 4.65 6.98
N LEU A 352 -8.77 5.93 6.90
CA LEU A 352 -9.69 6.55 7.85
C LEU A 352 -11.03 5.76 7.91
N LEU A 353 -11.22 4.76 7.03
CA LEU A 353 -12.40 3.91 6.90
C LEU A 353 -12.16 2.39 7.00
N GLU A 354 -10.92 1.87 7.16
CA GLU A 354 -10.75 0.52 7.74
C GLU A 354 -10.52 0.70 9.23
N SER A 355 -11.64 0.79 9.96
CA SER A 355 -11.70 0.77 11.42
C SER A 355 -10.71 -0.28 11.98
N GLY A 356 -9.61 0.18 12.59
CA GLY A 356 -8.64 -0.70 13.23
C GLY A 356 -7.19 -0.21 13.18
N ASP A 357 -6.80 0.64 12.22
CA ASP A 357 -5.41 1.11 12.13
C ASP A 357 -5.16 2.31 13.06
N ARG A 358 -5.03 2.00 14.34
CA ARG A 358 -4.79 2.92 15.48
C ARG A 358 -3.35 3.46 15.50
N LYS A 359 -2.84 3.99 14.37
CA LYS A 359 -1.42 4.37 14.17
C LYS A 359 -0.89 5.44 15.15
N TRP A 360 -1.80 6.23 15.73
CA TRP A 360 -1.54 7.29 16.71
C TRP A 360 -1.56 6.80 18.16
N LEU A 361 -2.06 5.58 18.41
CA LEU A 361 -2.12 5.06 19.76
C LEU A 361 -0.76 4.48 20.13
N VAL A 362 -0.12 5.11 21.10
CA VAL A 362 1.13 4.66 21.70
C VAL A 362 0.78 3.81 22.92
N ARG A 363 1.47 2.69 23.16
CA ARG A 363 1.44 2.11 24.51
C ARG A 363 2.61 2.69 25.30
N PRO A 364 2.36 3.25 26.48
CA PRO A 364 3.44 3.72 27.35
C PRO A 364 4.46 2.59 27.52
N ASP A 365 5.75 2.90 27.32
CA ASP A 365 6.84 1.94 27.48
C ASP A 365 6.75 1.27 28.86
N ALA A 366 7.22 0.01 28.96
CA ALA A 366 7.33 -0.71 30.24
C ALA A 366 8.12 0.07 31.32
N TYR A 367 8.89 1.08 30.90
CA TYR A 367 9.53 2.07 31.76
C TYR A 367 8.54 2.79 32.71
N TRP A 368 7.30 3.03 32.28
CA TRP A 368 6.29 3.78 33.04
C TRP A 368 5.46 2.92 33.99
N GLU A 369 5.43 1.60 33.80
CA GLU A 369 4.61 0.65 34.58
C GLU A 369 4.78 0.76 36.11
N PRO A 370 5.98 1.02 36.69
CA PRO A 370 6.15 1.22 38.12
C PRO A 370 5.55 2.54 38.64
N PHE A 371 5.42 3.54 37.78
CA PHE A 371 5.00 4.90 38.11
C PHE A 371 3.51 5.14 37.85
N THR A 372 2.86 4.25 37.10
CA THR A 372 1.42 4.30 36.76
C THR A 372 0.59 3.26 37.52
N ARG A 373 1.10 2.71 38.63
CA ARG A 373 0.33 1.81 39.53
C ARG A 373 -0.23 2.60 40.71
N PRO A 374 -1.54 2.91 40.74
CA PRO A 374 -2.18 3.51 41.91
C PRO A 374 -2.17 2.57 43.11
N ALA A 375 -2.27 3.11 44.33
CA ALA A 375 -2.44 2.29 45.52
C ALA A 375 -3.80 1.55 45.46
N PRO A 376 -3.90 0.28 45.91
CA PRO A 376 -5.12 -0.54 45.80
C PRO A 376 -6.39 0.12 46.38
N ASP A 377 -6.24 0.95 47.42
CA ASP A 377 -7.34 1.59 48.13
C ASP A 377 -7.69 3.00 47.60
N THR A 378 -7.24 3.36 46.40
CA THR A 378 -7.54 4.68 45.82
C THR A 378 -9.01 4.73 45.40
N ASP A 379 -9.77 5.76 45.81
CA ASP A 379 -11.15 5.97 45.38
C ASP A 379 -11.22 6.46 43.93
N ALA A 380 -12.34 6.21 43.23
CA ALA A 380 -12.57 6.75 41.90
C ALA A 380 -12.92 8.25 41.99
N ALA A 381 -12.14 9.08 41.30
CA ALA A 381 -12.39 10.51 41.17
C ALA A 381 -13.50 10.79 40.15
N GLY A 382 -14.20 11.91 40.34
CA GLY A 382 -15.16 12.43 39.35
C GLY A 382 -14.46 12.93 38.10
N VAL A 383 -15.12 12.80 36.95
CA VAL A 383 -14.61 13.20 35.64
C VAL A 383 -15.45 14.34 35.06
N VAL A 384 -14.79 15.38 34.54
CA VAL A 384 -15.43 16.48 33.81
C VAL A 384 -14.63 16.73 32.54
N ILE A 385 -15.28 16.67 31.37
CA ILE A 385 -14.67 17.00 30.08
C ILE A 385 -15.37 18.23 29.51
N ARG A 386 -14.59 19.21 29.03
CA ARG A 386 -15.11 20.38 28.33
C ARG A 386 -14.28 20.72 27.10
N LEU A 387 -14.97 21.09 26.03
CA LEU A 387 -14.38 21.60 24.79
C LEU A 387 -14.92 23.00 24.52
N ASN A 388 -14.02 23.95 24.40
CA ASN A 388 -14.32 25.34 24.13
C ASN A 388 -13.47 25.85 22.96
N GLN A 389 -14.09 26.59 22.05
CA GLN A 389 -13.39 27.32 20.99
C GLN A 389 -13.61 28.81 21.25
N GLU A 390 -12.56 29.52 21.67
CA GLU A 390 -12.67 30.95 21.96
C GLU A 390 -12.84 31.79 20.68
N GLU A 391 -13.49 32.95 20.79
CA GLU A 391 -13.77 33.80 19.62
C GLU A 391 -12.55 34.55 19.07
N MET A 392 -11.45 34.63 19.83
CA MET A 392 -10.31 35.51 19.54
C MET A 392 -9.01 34.77 19.18
N ASP A 393 -8.93 33.46 19.41
CA ASP A 393 -7.70 32.67 19.24
C ASP A 393 -7.78 31.80 18.00
N TYR A 394 -7.20 32.27 16.89
CA TYR A 394 -6.71 31.55 15.68
C TYR A 394 -7.40 30.23 15.23
N GLY A 395 -8.64 29.95 15.63
CA GLY A 395 -9.32 28.67 15.43
C GLY A 395 -9.05 27.58 16.49
N TRP A 396 -8.16 27.78 17.46
CA TRP A 396 -7.78 26.75 18.44
C TRP A 396 -8.92 26.34 19.37
N VAL A 397 -8.88 25.09 19.84
CA VAL A 397 -9.88 24.51 20.74
C VAL A 397 -9.21 24.05 22.02
N ASP A 398 -9.71 24.50 23.17
CA ASP A 398 -9.23 24.02 24.46
C ASP A 398 -10.05 22.81 24.92
N LEU A 399 -9.34 21.71 25.20
CA LEU A 399 -9.84 20.52 25.87
C LEU A 399 -9.48 20.58 27.35
N GLU A 400 -10.47 20.86 28.20
CA GLU A 400 -10.34 20.78 29.65
C GLU A 400 -10.70 19.37 30.15
N ILE A 401 -9.80 18.77 30.91
CA ILE A 401 -9.94 17.45 31.51
C ILE A 401 -9.83 17.61 33.03
N GLY A 402 -10.97 17.60 33.71
CA GLY A 402 -11.10 17.58 35.16
C GLY A 402 -11.10 16.16 35.71
N LEU A 403 -10.14 15.84 36.56
CA LEU A 403 -9.95 14.56 37.24
C LEU A 403 -9.90 14.82 38.76
N GLY A 404 -11.05 14.71 39.44
CA GLY A 404 -11.15 15.04 40.85
C GLY A 404 -10.98 16.54 41.14
N ASP A 405 -9.97 16.90 41.93
CA ASP A 405 -9.59 18.29 42.24
C ASP A 405 -8.56 18.86 41.26
N GLN A 406 -8.11 18.07 40.29
CA GLN A 406 -7.14 18.46 39.28
C GLN A 406 -7.84 18.77 37.95
N THR A 407 -7.33 19.77 37.24
CA THR A 407 -7.77 20.10 35.88
C THR A 407 -6.55 20.29 34.99
N ALA A 408 -6.51 19.56 33.88
CA ALA A 408 -5.57 19.79 32.80
C ALA A 408 -6.28 20.51 31.65
N VAL A 409 -5.57 21.42 30.98
CA VAL A 409 -6.01 22.01 29.71
C VAL A 409 -5.03 21.55 28.64
N VAL A 410 -5.58 21.12 27.50
CA VAL A 410 -4.83 20.72 26.31
C VAL A 410 -5.35 21.53 25.13
N THR A 411 -4.46 22.27 24.47
CA THR A 411 -4.84 23.11 23.33
C THR A 411 -4.76 22.31 22.03
N LEU A 412 -5.86 22.24 21.30
CA LEU A 412 -6.00 21.51 20.05
C LEU A 412 -5.90 22.47 18.87
N SER A 413 -5.13 22.08 17.86
CA SER A 413 -4.88 22.86 16.65
C SER A 413 -5.43 22.16 15.40
N ASP A 414 -5.83 22.94 14.40
CA ASP A 414 -6.18 22.45 13.08
C ASP A 414 -4.98 22.05 12.22
N VAL A 415 -3.80 22.62 12.50
CA VAL A 415 -2.52 22.24 11.90
C VAL A 415 -2.22 20.78 12.19
N TYR A 416 -2.53 20.34 13.42
CA TYR A 416 -2.36 18.97 13.90
C TYR A 416 -3.68 18.41 14.45
N ASP A 417 -4.70 18.31 13.60
CA ASP A 417 -6.06 17.88 13.96
C ASP A 417 -6.09 16.59 14.81
N PRO A 418 -6.37 16.67 16.13
CA PRO A 418 -6.31 15.53 17.03
C PRO A 418 -7.69 14.86 17.22
N PHE A 419 -8.76 15.36 16.60
CA PHE A 419 -10.09 14.77 16.80
C PHE A 419 -10.19 13.31 16.34
N PRO A 420 -9.64 12.91 15.17
CA PRO A 420 -9.65 11.51 14.76
C PRO A 420 -8.90 10.60 15.74
N SER A 421 -7.69 11.00 16.18
CA SER A 421 -6.87 10.19 17.10
C SER A 421 -7.49 10.11 18.50
N LEU A 422 -8.12 11.18 18.98
CA LEU A 422 -8.86 11.20 20.23
C LEU A 422 -10.07 10.24 20.20
N LEU A 423 -10.83 10.25 19.10
CA LEU A 423 -11.98 9.35 18.93
C LEU A 423 -11.54 7.87 18.84
N ASP A 424 -10.43 7.59 18.17
CA ASP A 424 -9.82 6.25 18.12
C ASP A 424 -9.34 5.78 19.50
N TRP A 425 -8.72 6.67 20.28
CA TRP A 425 -8.29 6.38 21.65
C TRP A 425 -9.48 6.06 22.55
N LEU A 426 -10.55 6.84 22.49
CA LEU A 426 -11.77 6.60 23.27
C LEU A 426 -12.47 5.29 22.88
N LEU A 427 -12.51 4.97 21.58
CA LEU A 427 -13.01 3.68 21.12
C LEU A 427 -12.18 2.52 21.68
N ALA A 428 -10.86 2.69 21.70
CA ALA A 428 -9.94 1.68 22.21
C ALA A 428 -10.06 1.46 23.72
N VAL A 429 -10.28 2.54 24.48
CA VAL A 429 -10.61 2.48 25.91
C VAL A 429 -11.94 1.74 26.13
N ALA A 430 -12.95 2.00 25.30
CA ALA A 430 -14.25 1.30 25.37
C ALA A 430 -14.14 -0.20 25.06
N GLU A 431 -13.25 -0.59 24.14
CA GLU A 431 -12.99 -1.97 23.74
C GLU A 431 -12.01 -2.74 24.66
N ASP A 432 -11.61 -2.13 25.79
CA ASP A 432 -10.64 -2.71 26.74
C ASP A 432 -9.24 -2.96 26.15
N ASP A 433 -8.83 -2.22 25.11
CA ASP A 433 -7.51 -2.36 24.45
C ASP A 433 -6.38 -1.66 25.25
N LEU A 434 -6.36 -1.79 26.57
CA LEU A 434 -5.52 -1.01 27.46
C LEU A 434 -4.15 -1.67 27.78
N PRO A 435 -3.14 -0.91 28.24
CA PRO A 435 -3.10 0.56 28.37
C PRO A 435 -2.87 1.27 27.03
N LEU A 436 -3.26 2.54 26.86
CA LEU A 436 -3.07 3.29 25.61
C LEU A 436 -2.85 4.78 25.88
N ALA A 437 -2.12 5.42 24.98
CA ALA A 437 -1.85 6.84 25.00
C ALA A 437 -2.00 7.46 23.61
N ILE A 438 -2.30 8.75 23.57
CA ILE A 438 -2.17 9.58 22.39
C ILE A 438 -1.32 10.80 22.71
N ASP A 439 -0.54 11.22 21.74
CA ASP A 439 0.19 12.48 21.80
C ASP A 439 -0.62 13.53 21.03
N ILE A 440 -0.79 14.70 21.65
CA ILE A 440 -1.46 15.86 21.09
C ILE A 440 -0.43 16.99 21.00
N ASP A 441 -0.18 17.47 19.78
CA ASP A 441 0.72 18.60 19.53
C ASP A 441 -0.07 19.91 19.71
N GLU A 442 0.38 20.73 20.66
CA GLU A 442 -0.20 22.02 21.03
C GLU A 442 0.54 23.18 20.33
N GLU A 443 1.14 22.92 19.16
CA GLU A 443 1.98 23.85 18.39
C GLU A 443 3.19 24.38 19.16
N GLY A 444 3.86 23.48 19.89
CA GLY A 444 5.13 23.77 20.57
C GLY A 444 5.35 22.93 21.83
N SER A 445 4.29 22.66 22.60
CA SER A 445 4.27 21.63 23.65
C SER A 445 3.52 20.40 23.17
N GLU A 446 3.80 19.25 23.78
CA GLU A 446 3.08 18.00 23.50
C GLU A 446 2.47 17.46 24.79
N ALA A 447 1.15 17.33 24.77
CA ALA A 447 0.39 16.66 25.81
C ALA A 447 0.23 15.18 25.46
N CYS A 448 0.50 14.30 26.42
CA CYS A 448 0.27 12.87 26.27
C CYS A 448 -0.92 12.46 27.15
N LEU A 449 -2.03 12.06 26.53
CA LEU A 449 -3.21 11.57 27.22
C LEU A 449 -3.13 10.05 27.34
N VAL A 450 -3.18 9.53 28.56
CA VAL A 450 -2.92 8.12 28.87
C VAL A 450 -4.12 7.50 29.61
N ALA A 451 -4.47 6.26 29.26
CA ALA A 451 -5.37 5.40 30.02
C ALA A 451 -4.70 4.05 30.33
N HIS A 452 -4.71 3.65 31.59
CA HIS A 452 -4.28 2.33 32.06
C HIS A 452 -5.44 1.61 32.75
N ALA A 453 -5.59 0.31 32.48
CA ALA A 453 -6.57 -0.51 33.20
C ALA A 453 -6.20 -0.60 34.70
N PHE A 454 -7.19 -0.40 35.57
CA PHE A 454 -7.07 -0.52 37.02
C PHE A 454 -8.27 -1.31 37.53
N GLU A 455 -8.08 -2.57 37.92
CA GLU A 455 -9.19 -3.47 38.33
C GLU A 455 -10.31 -3.59 37.26
N GLU A 456 -11.40 -4.27 37.60
CA GLU A 456 -12.58 -4.39 36.73
C GLU A 456 -13.29 -3.02 36.69
N ASP A 457 -13.50 -2.47 35.49
CA ASP A 457 -14.22 -1.22 35.21
C ASP A 457 -13.61 0.11 35.70
N ARG A 458 -12.36 0.14 36.17
CA ARG A 458 -11.68 1.40 36.51
C ARG A 458 -10.42 1.62 35.68
N LEU A 459 -10.04 2.90 35.56
CA LEU A 459 -8.90 3.34 34.77
C LEU A 459 -8.04 4.28 35.61
N LEU A 460 -6.72 4.22 35.46
CA LEU A 460 -5.88 5.39 35.71
C LEU A 460 -5.86 6.22 34.43
N VAL A 461 -6.35 7.45 34.50
CA VAL A 461 -6.26 8.42 33.41
C VAL A 461 -5.27 9.51 33.81
N ALA A 462 -4.38 9.88 32.90
CA ALA A 462 -3.39 10.92 33.12
C ALA A 462 -3.19 11.81 31.88
N VAL A 463 -2.88 13.08 32.11
CA VAL A 463 -2.40 14.04 31.12
C VAL A 463 -0.98 14.41 31.50
N LEU A 464 -0.02 14.09 30.64
CA LEU A 464 1.41 14.28 30.88
C LEU A 464 1.98 15.32 29.93
N ASP A 465 2.99 16.06 30.39
CA ASP A 465 3.88 16.83 29.52
C ASP A 465 4.97 15.91 28.98
N ARG A 466 4.89 15.55 27.70
CA ARG A 466 5.77 14.53 27.10
C ARG A 466 7.25 14.79 27.35
N TRP A 467 7.66 16.05 27.26
CA TRP A 467 9.06 16.47 27.31
C TRP A 467 9.52 16.95 28.69
N GLN A 468 8.62 17.10 29.67
CA GLN A 468 8.95 17.68 30.98
C GLN A 468 8.91 16.66 32.12
N GLU A 469 8.56 15.40 31.84
CA GLU A 469 8.41 14.33 32.85
C GLU A 469 7.43 14.71 33.99
N THR A 470 6.51 15.65 33.74
CA THR A 470 5.51 16.14 34.69
C THR A 470 4.10 15.70 34.30
N SER A 471 3.25 15.46 35.29
CA SER A 471 1.82 15.24 35.09
C SER A 471 1.04 16.54 35.30
N ARG A 472 0.19 16.91 34.34
CA ARG A 472 -0.77 18.02 34.49
C ARG A 472 -1.95 17.62 35.38
N ALA A 473 -2.48 16.42 35.17
CA ALA A 473 -3.52 15.80 35.99
C ALA A 473 -3.42 14.27 35.90
N ALA A 474 -3.73 13.57 36.99
CA ALA A 474 -3.82 12.11 36.98
C ALA A 474 -4.74 11.62 38.11
N ALA A 475 -5.67 10.70 37.81
CA ALA A 475 -6.53 10.09 38.81
C ALA A 475 -7.02 8.70 38.39
N VAL A 476 -7.39 7.90 39.39
CA VAL A 476 -8.18 6.69 39.15
C VAL A 476 -9.64 7.09 38.98
N VAL A 477 -10.30 6.60 37.95
CA VAL A 477 -11.66 7.00 37.54
C VAL A 477 -12.47 5.78 37.10
N SER A 478 -13.79 5.91 37.09
CA SER A 478 -14.68 4.92 36.47
C SER A 478 -14.50 4.97 34.95
N ARG A 479 -14.34 3.80 34.31
CA ARG A 479 -14.23 3.70 32.84
C ARG A 479 -15.45 4.32 32.16
N ASN A 480 -16.64 3.98 32.64
CA ASN A 480 -17.89 4.46 32.06
C ASN A 480 -18.02 5.98 32.23
N ASP A 481 -17.63 6.52 33.37
CA ASP A 481 -17.73 7.97 33.63
C ASP A 481 -16.84 8.76 32.65
N VAL A 482 -15.64 8.25 32.34
CA VAL A 482 -14.76 8.84 31.32
C VAL A 482 -15.40 8.79 29.94
N LEU A 483 -15.84 7.60 29.51
CA LEU A 483 -16.40 7.41 28.18
C LEU A 483 -17.68 8.22 27.97
N ASP A 484 -18.56 8.27 28.97
CA ASP A 484 -19.81 9.03 28.94
C ASP A 484 -19.55 10.53 28.91
N ALA A 485 -18.62 11.03 29.75
CA ALA A 485 -18.26 12.44 29.78
C ALA A 485 -17.67 12.90 28.43
N PHE A 486 -16.72 12.15 27.87
CA PHE A 486 -16.16 12.45 26.56
C PHE A 486 -17.20 12.37 25.44
N ARG A 487 -18.02 11.32 25.42
CA ARG A 487 -19.05 11.13 24.39
C ARG A 487 -20.08 12.26 24.40
N ALA A 488 -20.60 12.61 25.58
CA ALA A 488 -21.56 13.68 25.73
C ALA A 488 -20.98 15.02 25.26
N GLU A 489 -19.74 15.31 25.67
CA GLU A 489 -19.10 16.58 25.36
C GLU A 489 -18.67 16.69 23.90
N LEU A 490 -18.07 15.65 23.32
CA LEU A 490 -17.70 15.62 21.90
C LEU A 490 -18.94 15.72 21.01
N ALA A 491 -20.03 15.00 21.33
CA ALA A 491 -21.26 15.09 20.56
C ALA A 491 -21.89 16.50 20.65
N ARG A 492 -21.87 17.14 21.83
CA ARG A 492 -22.33 18.52 22.02
C ARG A 492 -21.46 19.50 21.23
N PHE A 493 -20.15 19.41 21.40
CA PHE A 493 -19.19 20.33 20.83
C PHE A 493 -19.15 20.23 19.30
N LEU A 494 -19.08 19.03 18.73
CA LEU A 494 -19.06 18.87 17.27
C LEU A 494 -20.34 19.36 16.59
N ARG A 495 -21.51 19.25 17.25
CA ARG A 495 -22.79 19.71 16.68
C ARG A 495 -23.03 21.21 16.83
N HIS A 496 -22.55 21.81 17.91
CA HIS A 496 -22.98 23.15 18.33
C HIS A 496 -21.86 24.09 18.78
N GLY A 497 -20.69 23.56 19.11
CA GLY A 497 -19.56 24.31 19.65
C GLY A 497 -18.45 24.59 18.64
N LEU A 498 -18.13 23.63 17.78
CA LEU A 498 -17.08 23.74 16.77
C LEU A 498 -17.56 24.65 15.62
N ARG A 499 -16.74 25.65 15.28
CA ARG A 499 -16.88 26.53 14.11
C ARG A 499 -15.94 26.02 13.00
N PRO A 500 -16.43 25.23 12.02
CA PRO A 500 -15.57 24.53 11.06
C PRO A 500 -14.82 25.47 10.12
N ASP A 501 -15.40 26.64 9.85
CA ASP A 501 -14.80 27.74 9.08
C ASP A 501 -13.51 28.26 9.73
N ARG A 502 -13.43 28.22 11.06
CA ARG A 502 -12.24 28.64 11.82
C ARG A 502 -11.25 27.52 12.09
N TRP A 503 -11.72 26.27 12.11
CA TRP A 503 -10.89 25.08 12.36
C TRP A 503 -10.16 24.55 11.12
N ARG A 504 -10.21 25.19 9.94
CA ARG A 504 -9.45 24.67 8.77
C ARG A 504 -8.76 25.76 7.94
N GLY A 505 -8.76 27.01 8.41
CA GLY A 505 -8.14 28.13 7.69
C GLY A 505 -8.54 28.25 6.22
N LEU A 506 -9.77 27.85 5.86
CA LEU A 506 -10.25 27.93 4.48
C LEU A 506 -10.85 29.31 4.24
N GLU A 507 -10.01 30.26 3.86
CA GLU A 507 -10.49 31.41 3.10
C GLU A 507 -11.18 30.86 1.83
N ASP A 508 -12.49 31.11 1.71
CA ASP A 508 -13.33 31.01 0.51
C ASP A 508 -13.83 29.63 0.01
N ASP A 509 -14.26 28.69 0.87
CA ASP A 509 -15.11 27.57 0.40
C ASP A 509 -16.08 27.06 1.48
N ASP A 510 -17.22 27.74 1.64
CA ASP A 510 -18.28 27.46 2.63
C ASP A 510 -18.82 26.01 2.59
N ASP A 511 -18.61 25.26 1.49
CA ASP A 511 -19.12 23.90 1.29
C ASP A 511 -18.23 22.78 1.87
N LYS A 512 -17.01 23.08 2.37
CA LYS A 512 -16.05 22.05 2.84
C LYS A 512 -16.07 21.75 4.35
N GLY A 513 -16.73 22.58 5.15
CA GLY A 513 -16.83 22.41 6.61
C GLY A 513 -17.82 21.30 7.04
N ALA A 514 -18.97 21.22 6.38
CA ALA A 514 -20.02 20.23 6.70
C ALA A 514 -19.55 18.77 6.53
N PRO A 515 -18.82 18.39 5.45
CA PRO A 515 -18.29 17.04 5.31
C PRO A 515 -17.28 16.63 6.40
N TYR A 516 -16.63 17.57 7.10
CA TYR A 516 -15.68 17.24 8.16
C TYR A 516 -16.39 16.88 9.47
N VAL A 517 -17.32 17.72 9.93
CA VAL A 517 -18.09 17.46 11.15
C VAL A 517 -18.95 16.20 11.01
N GLU A 518 -19.59 16.01 9.85
CA GLU A 518 -20.37 14.79 9.57
C GLU A 518 -19.51 13.52 9.66
N ARG A 519 -18.26 13.57 9.18
CA ARG A 519 -17.32 12.45 9.30
C ARG A 519 -16.98 12.13 10.75
N LEU A 520 -16.68 13.13 11.58
CA LEU A 520 -16.40 12.91 13.01
C LEU A 520 -17.62 12.36 13.75
N LEU A 521 -18.81 12.90 13.47
CA LEU A 521 -20.07 12.43 14.07
C LEU A 521 -20.45 11.00 13.64
N ALA A 522 -20.00 10.54 12.48
CA ALA A 522 -20.20 9.18 12.00
C ALA A 522 -19.22 8.16 12.63
N HIS A 523 -18.28 8.60 13.47
CA HIS A 523 -17.28 7.72 14.08
C HIS A 523 -17.95 6.64 14.98
N PRO A 524 -17.48 5.38 14.98
CA PRO A 524 -18.06 4.30 15.78
C PRO A 524 -18.18 4.61 17.27
N PHE A 525 -17.20 5.35 17.82
CA PHE A 525 -17.26 5.79 19.22
C PHE A 525 -18.49 6.65 19.52
N LEU A 526 -18.98 7.47 18.60
CA LEU A 526 -20.13 8.36 18.85
C LEU A 526 -21.48 7.76 18.42
N THR A 527 -21.45 6.72 17.57
CA THR A 527 -22.64 6.12 16.95
C THR A 527 -23.08 4.80 17.57
N THR A 528 -22.17 4.09 18.25
CA THR A 528 -22.48 2.83 18.92
C THR A 528 -23.02 3.15 20.32
N ASP A 529 -24.26 2.74 20.62
CA ASP A 529 -24.80 2.78 21.99
C ASP A 529 -23.99 1.85 22.91
N PRO A 530 -23.75 2.23 24.19
CA PRO A 530 -22.94 1.48 25.14
C PRO A 530 -23.45 0.06 25.41
#